data_AF-A0A2I1DXB1-F1
#
_entry.id   AF-A0A2I1DXB1-F1
#
_cell.length_a   1.000
_cell.length_b   1.000
_cell.length_c   1.000
_cell.angle_alpha   90.00
_cell.angle_beta   90.00
_cell.angle_gamma   90.00
#
_symmetry.space_group_name_H-M   'P 1'
#
loop_
_entity.id
_entity.type
_entity.pdbx_description
1 polymer ?
#
loop_
_entity_poly.entity_id
_entity_poly.type
_entity_poly.pdbx_seq_one_letter_code
_entity_poly.pdbx_strand_id
1 'polypeptide(L)'
;MRLVNYFRFLNFKKNNKKNSCHLHYFHKLSLANNIINKSASSSLLFRNPIQSNKYQSKSDSVYSYSTTTSGLFIKEIINNPTSLSIKWSNSNSFTKFNYIWLRDNCQCPLCIHPDNRQKLFSSSEVPIDIKPLSIGSNSDKLIIVWDKGLQSITYKNHANNNSVHKPHESTYPISFLHSYSTKQNISKLRYNHLKPVLWDRSSLLKSSQNLWTTYYDYMKSNKNLLDTLKQIWDYGLVIVKNVPINDDDKGIISVAERIGTIKSTFYGKLFDVESKPAANNIAYTDLHLGLHMDLLYYDAPPGLQFLHCIKNSVTGGQSIFSDSFKAINNLKLTNPNYFNILTKFPLTFHYKNNGHHMHYNRPAIVIDDYNDTLVVNYSPPFQGPIEFNLDDEINLTEFYKAYQQFCICIEDPSLIFELTLKPGDLAIFANRRVLHGRKSFDSRSGQRHLKGTYIEYSEFKDRFTILMDKYNNNNL
;
A
#
# COMPACT_ATOMS: atom_id res chain seq x y z
N MET A 1 -10.37 -48.83 -31.21
CA MET A 1 -10.43 -49.97 -32.16
C MET A 1 -9.84 -49.49 -33.49
N ARG A 2 -8.68 -50.05 -33.90
CA ARG A 2 -7.88 -49.83 -35.14
C ARG A 2 -7.31 -48.40 -35.36
N LEU A 3 -6.02 -48.15 -35.17
CA LEU A 3 -4.87 -48.34 -36.09
C LEU A 3 -5.00 -47.62 -37.45
N VAL A 4 -4.04 -46.72 -37.75
CA VAL A 4 -3.14 -46.69 -38.94
C VAL A 4 -2.43 -45.31 -39.02
N ASN A 5 -1.13 -45.29 -38.65
CA ASN A 5 0.02 -45.03 -39.53
C ASN A 5 0.10 -43.73 -40.40
N TYR A 6 1.10 -42.86 -40.20
CA TYR A 6 2.38 -42.82 -40.97
C TYR A 6 3.24 -41.57 -40.67
N PHE A 7 4.57 -41.78 -40.55
CA PHE A 7 5.65 -40.80 -40.51
C PHE A 7 5.98 -40.24 -41.91
N ARG A 8 6.47 -38.99 -42.03
CA ARG A 8 7.77 -38.66 -42.68
C ARG A 8 8.10 -37.14 -42.74
N PHE A 9 9.27 -36.82 -42.17
CA PHE A 9 10.37 -35.99 -42.71
C PHE A 9 10.13 -34.55 -43.21
N LEU A 10 10.85 -33.57 -42.64
CA LEU A 10 12.08 -33.02 -43.26
C LEU A 10 12.81 -32.02 -42.34
N ASN A 11 14.11 -32.25 -42.18
CA ASN A 11 15.12 -31.33 -41.65
C ASN A 11 15.28 -30.11 -42.56
N PHE A 12 15.50 -28.92 -42.00
CA PHE A 12 16.50 -27.97 -42.53
C PHE A 12 17.06 -27.07 -41.42
N LYS A 13 18.35 -27.24 -41.15
CA LYS A 13 19.22 -26.26 -40.48
C LYS A 13 19.44 -25.06 -41.41
N LYS A 14 19.48 -23.84 -40.87
CA LYS A 14 20.69 -22.97 -40.76
C LYS A 14 20.35 -21.48 -40.63
N ASN A 15 20.96 -20.89 -39.60
CA ASN A 15 21.75 -19.66 -39.61
C ASN A 15 21.10 -18.28 -39.88
N ASN A 16 21.11 -17.51 -38.78
CA ASN A 16 21.86 -16.26 -38.60
C ASN A 16 21.36 -14.93 -39.20
N LYS A 17 21.40 -13.97 -38.26
CA LYS A 17 21.77 -12.54 -38.36
C LYS A 17 20.67 -11.53 -38.71
N LYS A 18 20.33 -10.76 -37.67
CA LYS A 18 20.56 -9.30 -37.54
C LYS A 18 20.36 -8.48 -38.83
N ASN A 19 19.36 -7.62 -38.85
CA ASN A 19 19.55 -6.18 -38.62
C ASN A 19 18.24 -5.38 -38.69
N SER A 20 18.26 -4.31 -37.89
CA SER A 20 17.39 -3.14 -37.86
C SER A 20 17.10 -2.50 -39.22
N CYS A 21 15.93 -1.86 -39.36
CA CYS A 21 15.83 -0.41 -39.65
C CYS A 21 14.37 0.08 -39.77
N HIS A 22 14.04 1.05 -38.93
CA HIS A 22 13.40 2.35 -39.20
C HIS A 22 12.42 2.60 -40.37
N LEU A 23 11.31 3.22 -39.93
CA LEU A 23 10.63 4.45 -40.40
C LEU A 23 9.73 4.48 -41.65
N HIS A 24 8.51 4.99 -41.36
CA HIS A 24 7.67 5.95 -42.11
C HIS A 24 7.01 5.51 -43.41
N TYR A 25 5.67 5.68 -43.49
CA TYR A 25 5.06 6.76 -44.29
C TYR A 25 3.56 6.93 -43.97
N PHE A 26 3.13 8.19 -43.97
CA PHE A 26 1.75 8.67 -43.88
C PHE A 26 0.93 8.37 -45.15
N HIS A 27 -0.40 8.23 -45.02
CA HIS A 27 -1.31 8.76 -46.04
C HIS A 27 -2.63 9.26 -45.43
N LYS A 28 -2.95 10.52 -45.74
CA LYS A 28 -4.25 11.18 -45.59
C LYS A 28 -5.23 10.66 -46.65
N LEU A 29 -6.52 10.62 -46.30
CA LEU A 29 -7.64 10.82 -47.22
C LEU A 29 -8.71 11.67 -46.53
N SER A 30 -9.28 12.61 -47.27
CA SER A 30 -10.26 13.60 -46.85
C SER A 30 -11.48 13.55 -47.76
N LEU A 31 -12.59 14.14 -47.27
CA LEU A 31 -13.80 14.63 -47.99
C LEU A 31 -14.77 13.52 -48.44
N ALA A 32 -16.10 13.69 -48.44
CA ALA A 32 -17.03 14.73 -47.98
C ALA A 32 -18.47 14.15 -48.11
N ASN A 33 -19.45 14.65 -47.34
CA ASN A 33 -20.61 15.38 -47.89
C ASN A 33 -21.75 15.66 -46.88
N ASN A 34 -22.31 16.84 -47.05
CA ASN A 34 -23.40 17.51 -46.34
C ASN A 34 -24.78 16.83 -46.55
N ILE A 35 -25.69 16.98 -45.58
CA ILE A 35 -27.12 17.34 -45.84
C ILE A 35 -27.65 18.23 -44.68
N ILE A 36 -28.34 19.30 -45.07
CA ILE A 36 -29.03 20.33 -44.27
C ILE A 36 -30.45 19.84 -43.93
N ASN A 37 -30.98 20.16 -42.73
CA ASN A 37 -32.41 20.46 -42.59
C ASN A 37 -32.73 21.35 -41.37
N LYS A 38 -33.57 22.37 -41.62
CA LYS A 38 -34.15 23.33 -40.66
C LYS A 38 -35.49 22.80 -40.11
N SER A 39 -35.78 23.14 -38.85
CA SER A 39 -37.10 23.35 -38.20
C SER A 39 -36.95 23.00 -36.70
N ALA A 40 -37.72 23.47 -35.73
CA ALA A 40 -38.62 24.61 -35.54
C ALA A 40 -38.68 24.84 -34.03
N SER A 41 -39.13 26.03 -33.65
CA SER A 41 -39.40 26.51 -32.29
C SER A 41 -40.33 25.59 -31.49
N SER A 42 -40.03 25.38 -30.21
CA SER A 42 -41.07 25.29 -29.17
C SER A 42 -40.52 25.76 -27.82
N SER A 43 -41.16 26.81 -27.33
CA SER A 43 -41.06 27.36 -25.98
C SER A 43 -41.82 26.47 -25.00
N LEU A 44 -41.19 26.00 -23.93
CA LEU A 44 -41.91 25.52 -22.74
C LEU A 44 -41.18 25.98 -21.48
N LEU A 45 -41.82 26.95 -20.83
CA LEU A 45 -41.60 27.42 -19.47
C LEU A 45 -41.70 26.25 -18.49
N PHE A 46 -40.72 26.05 -17.62
CA PHE A 46 -40.97 25.43 -16.32
C PHE A 46 -40.25 26.17 -15.20
N ARG A 47 -41.09 26.58 -14.25
CA ARG A 47 -40.81 27.35 -13.04
C ARG A 47 -39.97 26.53 -12.06
N ASN A 48 -38.99 27.18 -11.45
CA ASN A 48 -38.50 26.81 -10.12
C ASN A 48 -39.64 26.93 -9.09
N PRO A 49 -39.64 26.04 -8.09
CA PRO A 49 -39.69 26.57 -6.73
C PRO A 49 -38.51 26.04 -5.90
N ILE A 50 -37.86 27.02 -5.29
CA ILE A 50 -36.83 26.91 -4.27
C ILE A 50 -37.46 26.23 -3.04
N GLN A 51 -36.92 25.09 -2.63
CA GLN A 51 -36.99 24.63 -1.23
C GLN A 51 -35.58 24.64 -0.65
N SER A 52 -35.35 25.62 0.21
CA SER A 52 -34.16 25.80 1.01
C SER A 52 -34.10 24.74 2.11
N ASN A 53 -33.37 23.63 1.87
CA ASN A 53 -32.88 22.81 2.97
C ASN A 53 -31.57 23.42 3.48
N LYS A 54 -31.65 24.03 4.67
CA LYS A 54 -30.49 24.45 5.46
C LYS A 54 -29.69 23.21 5.86
N TYR A 55 -28.72 22.83 5.03
CA TYR A 55 -27.59 22.04 5.50
C TYR A 55 -26.67 22.98 6.29
N GLN A 56 -26.73 22.90 7.62
CA GLN A 56 -25.67 23.37 8.49
C GLN A 56 -24.43 22.50 8.20
N SER A 57 -23.58 22.96 7.28
CA SER A 57 -22.22 22.47 7.19
C SER A 57 -21.49 22.91 8.44
N LYS A 58 -21.26 21.98 9.37
CA LYS A 58 -20.17 22.13 10.33
C LYS A 58 -18.91 22.32 9.50
N SER A 59 -18.29 23.49 9.62
CA SER A 59 -17.00 23.80 9.05
C SER A 59 -15.98 22.89 9.72
N ASP A 60 -15.72 21.73 9.12
CA ASP A 60 -14.53 20.97 9.45
C ASP A 60 -13.34 21.81 9.01
N SER A 61 -12.55 22.21 10.01
CA SER A 61 -11.33 22.97 9.86
C SER A 61 -10.45 22.34 8.79
N VAL A 62 -10.14 23.10 7.74
CA VAL A 62 -9.09 22.77 6.79
C VAL A 62 -7.79 22.62 7.60
N TYR A 63 -7.37 21.37 7.83
CA TYR A 63 -6.11 21.07 8.49
C TYR A 63 -4.97 21.49 7.54
N SER A 64 -4.51 22.73 7.68
CA SER A 64 -3.22 23.14 7.13
C SER A 64 -2.13 22.45 7.95
N TYR A 65 -1.55 21.38 7.41
CA TYR A 65 -0.37 20.74 7.99
C TYR A 65 0.85 21.66 7.87
N SER A 66 0.95 22.64 8.76
CA SER A 66 2.20 23.38 8.97
C SER A 66 3.04 22.58 9.95
N THR A 67 4.01 21.81 9.45
CA THR A 67 5.15 21.41 10.28
C THR A 67 5.92 22.68 10.61
N THR A 68 5.62 23.31 11.76
CA THR A 68 6.41 24.41 12.30
C THR A 68 7.74 23.84 12.78
N THR A 69 8.71 23.74 11.88
CA THR A 69 10.11 23.62 12.26
C THR A 69 10.56 25.00 12.71
N SER A 70 10.33 25.32 13.99
CA SER A 70 10.83 26.54 14.61
C SER A 70 12.33 26.71 14.29
N GLY A 71 12.69 27.74 13.50
CA GLY A 71 14.07 28.03 13.12
C GLY A 71 14.54 27.49 11.75
N LEU A 72 13.68 26.82 10.98
CA LEU A 72 14.01 26.45 9.59
C LEU A 72 13.76 27.62 8.63
N PHE A 73 14.80 28.06 7.93
CA PHE A 73 14.71 29.11 6.91
C PHE A 73 15.73 28.89 5.78
N ILE A 74 15.56 29.63 4.67
CA ILE A 74 16.52 29.64 3.57
C ILE A 74 17.67 30.59 3.91
N LYS A 75 18.89 30.07 4.01
CA LYS A 75 20.11 30.87 4.23
C LYS A 75 20.60 31.53 2.95
N GLU A 76 20.53 30.82 1.83
CA GLU A 76 21.13 31.24 0.58
C GLU A 76 20.40 30.61 -0.60
N ILE A 77 20.31 31.35 -1.72
CA ILE A 77 19.70 30.91 -2.97
C ILE A 77 20.68 31.19 -4.10
N ILE A 78 20.93 30.19 -4.94
CA ILE A 78 21.68 30.32 -6.19
C ILE A 78 20.74 29.99 -7.35
N ASN A 79 20.50 31.00 -8.21
CA ASN A 79 19.76 30.86 -9.46
C ASN A 79 20.68 30.25 -10.52
N ASN A 80 20.37 29.04 -10.99
CA ASN A 80 21.10 28.38 -12.08
C ASN A 80 20.23 28.35 -13.35
N PRO A 81 20.79 27.99 -14.53
CA PRO A 81 20.04 28.03 -15.78
C PRO A 81 18.73 27.22 -15.81
N THR A 82 18.67 26.09 -15.10
CA THR A 82 17.50 25.17 -15.10
C THR A 82 16.99 24.79 -13.72
N SER A 83 17.55 25.39 -12.66
CA SER A 83 17.26 24.97 -11.28
C SER A 83 17.61 26.03 -10.25
N LEU A 84 16.92 25.97 -9.11
CA LEU A 84 17.24 26.73 -7.92
C LEU A 84 18.05 25.88 -6.94
N SER A 85 19.22 26.35 -6.51
CA SER A 85 19.95 25.74 -5.41
C SER A 85 19.66 26.50 -4.11
N ILE A 86 19.19 25.80 -3.08
CA ILE A 86 18.80 26.36 -1.79
C ILE A 86 19.71 25.81 -0.70
N LYS A 87 20.28 26.69 0.12
CA LYS A 87 20.97 26.33 1.37
C LYS A 87 20.06 26.55 2.56
N TRP A 88 19.87 25.53 3.38
CA TRP A 88 18.97 25.55 4.53
C TRP A 88 19.68 26.00 5.81
N SER A 89 18.94 26.52 6.78
CA SER A 89 19.52 26.90 8.08
C SER A 89 20.20 25.76 8.82
N ASN A 90 19.71 24.52 8.65
CA ASN A 90 20.18 23.31 9.29
C ASN A 90 21.18 22.47 8.46
N SER A 91 21.65 22.97 7.32
CA SER A 91 22.58 22.24 6.44
C SER A 91 23.62 23.15 5.81
N ASN A 92 24.83 22.65 5.62
CA ASN A 92 25.89 23.34 4.88
C ASN A 92 25.86 23.02 3.38
N SER A 93 25.10 22.00 2.96
CA SER A 93 24.98 21.60 1.55
C SER A 93 23.80 22.28 0.87
N PHE A 94 23.92 22.51 -0.43
CA PHE A 94 22.82 22.99 -1.27
C PHE A 94 21.92 21.84 -1.71
N THR A 95 20.61 22.08 -1.66
CA THR A 95 19.60 21.26 -2.35
C THR A 95 19.25 21.90 -3.69
N LYS A 96 19.21 21.11 -4.76
CA LYS A 96 18.84 21.56 -6.10
C LYS A 96 17.38 21.21 -6.43
N PHE A 97 16.58 22.22 -6.78
CA PHE A 97 15.20 22.07 -7.27
C PHE A 97 15.13 22.46 -8.75
N ASN A 98 14.70 21.55 -9.61
CA ASN A 98 14.51 21.86 -11.04
C ASN A 98 13.35 22.86 -11.23
N TYR A 99 13.48 23.79 -12.17
CA TYR A 99 12.42 24.79 -12.43
C TYR A 99 11.12 24.17 -12.90
N ILE A 100 11.19 23.14 -13.74
CA ILE A 100 10.01 22.36 -14.15
C ILE A 100 9.32 21.77 -12.92
N TRP A 101 10.08 21.15 -12.00
CA TRP A 101 9.52 20.56 -10.79
C TRP A 101 8.87 21.62 -9.89
N LEU A 102 9.54 22.76 -9.69
CA LEU A 102 8.99 23.86 -8.90
C LEU A 102 7.66 24.31 -9.51
N ARG A 103 7.64 24.68 -10.79
CA ARG A 103 6.40 25.10 -11.46
C ARG A 103 5.30 24.05 -11.37
N ASP A 104 5.64 22.77 -11.57
CA ASP A 104 4.70 21.66 -11.53
C ASP A 104 4.05 21.46 -10.14
N ASN A 105 4.76 21.90 -9.09
CA ASN A 105 4.37 21.74 -7.69
C ASN A 105 4.07 23.09 -7.02
N CYS A 106 3.66 24.10 -7.80
CA CYS A 106 3.18 25.38 -7.28
C CYS A 106 2.04 25.16 -6.27
N GLN A 107 2.13 25.80 -5.09
CA GLN A 107 1.14 25.67 -4.01
C GLN A 107 0.09 26.80 -3.99
N CYS A 108 0.01 27.63 -5.05
CA CYS A 108 -0.96 28.73 -5.09
C CYS A 108 -2.38 28.23 -5.39
N PRO A 109 -3.43 29.00 -5.02
CA PRO A 109 -4.83 28.60 -5.23
C PRO A 109 -5.26 28.40 -6.70
N LEU A 110 -4.46 28.90 -7.66
CA LEU A 110 -4.70 28.67 -9.10
C LEU A 110 -4.14 27.33 -9.59
N CYS A 111 -3.24 26.72 -8.83
CA CYS A 111 -2.56 25.47 -9.18
C CYS A 111 -3.03 24.30 -8.33
N ILE A 112 -3.45 24.57 -7.10
CA ILE A 112 -4.04 23.61 -6.18
C ILE A 112 -5.35 24.19 -5.68
N HIS A 113 -6.43 23.43 -5.79
CA HIS A 113 -7.74 23.87 -5.30
C HIS A 113 -7.67 24.11 -3.78
N PRO A 114 -8.11 25.28 -3.28
CA PRO A 114 -7.92 25.66 -1.88
C PRO A 114 -8.58 24.68 -0.90
N ASP A 115 -9.79 24.20 -1.21
CA ASP A 115 -10.54 23.32 -0.31
C ASP A 115 -10.14 21.83 -0.40
N ASN A 116 -10.20 21.25 -1.60
CA ASN A 116 -9.97 19.81 -1.78
C ASN A 116 -8.49 19.43 -2.00
N ARG A 117 -7.59 20.41 -2.11
CA ARG A 117 -6.14 20.23 -2.27
C ARG A 117 -5.72 19.46 -3.53
N GLN A 118 -6.61 19.29 -4.51
CA GLN A 118 -6.29 18.64 -5.78
C GLN A 118 -5.55 19.59 -6.72
N LYS A 119 -4.65 19.02 -7.51
CA LYS A 119 -3.95 19.74 -8.57
C LYS A 119 -4.93 20.10 -9.69
N LEU A 120 -4.88 21.36 -10.15
CA LEU A 120 -5.82 21.91 -11.14
C LEU A 120 -5.33 21.82 -12.60
N PHE A 121 -4.21 21.16 -12.83
CA PHE A 121 -3.60 21.01 -14.16
C PHE A 121 -2.78 19.73 -14.26
N SER A 122 -2.56 19.25 -15.48
CA SER A 122 -1.67 18.11 -15.76
C SER A 122 -0.21 18.55 -15.75
N SER A 123 0.69 17.71 -15.24
CA SER A 123 2.13 18.00 -15.28
C SER A 123 2.68 18.22 -16.68
N SER A 124 2.03 17.66 -17.72
CA SER A 124 2.41 17.88 -19.11
C SER A 124 2.25 19.34 -19.54
N GLU A 125 1.35 20.09 -18.92
CA GLU A 125 1.05 21.49 -19.27
C GLU A 125 2.15 22.47 -18.80
N VAL A 126 3.15 22.01 -18.05
CA VAL A 126 4.29 22.86 -17.65
C VAL A 126 5.25 23.05 -18.83
N PRO A 127 5.57 24.30 -19.23
CA PRO A 127 6.60 24.54 -20.23
C PRO A 127 7.96 23.94 -19.82
N ILE A 128 8.55 23.13 -20.69
CA ILE A 128 9.85 22.48 -20.44
C ILE A 128 10.99 23.52 -20.38
N ASP A 129 10.85 24.64 -21.08
CA ASP A 129 11.83 25.72 -21.13
C ASP A 129 11.50 26.89 -20.19
N ILE A 130 10.69 26.65 -19.15
CA ILE A 130 10.27 27.67 -18.19
C ILE A 130 11.45 28.28 -17.42
N LYS A 131 11.43 29.60 -17.24
CA LYS A 131 12.49 30.36 -16.55
C LYS A 131 11.91 31.31 -15.51
N PRO A 132 12.59 31.51 -14.37
CA PRO A 132 12.18 32.53 -13.42
C PRO A 132 12.52 33.93 -13.96
N LEU A 133 11.54 34.83 -13.92
CA LEU A 133 11.74 36.28 -14.08
C LEU A 133 12.25 36.90 -12.77
N SER A 134 11.73 36.44 -11.63
CA SER A 134 12.18 36.88 -10.31
C SER A 134 12.04 35.76 -9.28
N ILE A 135 12.89 35.84 -8.25
CA ILE A 135 12.91 34.91 -7.13
C ILE A 135 13.02 35.75 -5.86
N GLY A 136 12.07 35.57 -4.95
CA GLY A 136 12.07 36.20 -3.64
C GLY A 136 11.73 35.18 -2.56
N SER A 137 12.14 35.43 -1.33
CA SER A 137 11.76 34.62 -0.18
C SER A 137 11.55 35.50 1.04
N ASN A 138 10.68 35.06 1.95
CA ASN A 138 10.59 35.58 3.31
C ASN A 138 10.72 34.42 4.32
N SER A 139 10.42 34.66 5.59
CA SER A 139 10.48 33.63 6.64
C SER A 139 9.59 32.42 6.37
N ASP A 140 8.50 32.61 5.61
CA ASP A 140 7.39 31.65 5.54
C ASP A 140 7.33 30.94 4.19
N LYS A 141 7.71 31.62 3.11
CA LYS A 141 7.58 31.11 1.74
C LYS A 141 8.66 31.61 0.77
N LEU A 142 8.89 30.79 -0.24
CA LEU A 142 9.55 31.14 -1.49
C LEU A 142 8.49 31.59 -2.51
N ILE A 143 8.79 32.64 -3.27
CA ILE A 143 7.97 33.18 -4.35
C ILE A 143 8.82 33.20 -5.62
N ILE A 144 8.29 32.62 -6.70
CA ILE A 144 8.93 32.65 -8.02
C ILE A 144 7.92 33.19 -9.03
N VAL A 145 8.30 34.23 -9.77
CA VAL A 145 7.55 34.68 -10.94
C VAL A 145 8.17 34.04 -12.16
N TRP A 146 7.39 33.25 -12.90
CA TRP A 146 7.82 32.57 -14.12
C TRP A 146 7.56 33.40 -15.37
N ASP A 147 8.38 33.23 -16.39
CA ASP A 147 8.23 33.88 -17.70
C ASP A 147 6.98 33.43 -18.45
N LYS A 148 6.49 32.21 -18.14
CA LYS A 148 5.36 31.56 -18.79
C LYS A 148 4.41 30.93 -17.78
N GLY A 149 3.14 30.91 -18.15
CA GLY A 149 2.08 30.14 -17.50
C GLY A 149 2.04 28.69 -18.00
N LEU A 150 0.94 28.00 -17.71
CA LEU A 150 0.68 26.66 -18.24
C LEU A 150 0.43 26.72 -19.76
N GLN A 151 0.85 25.68 -20.47
CA GLN A 151 0.52 25.42 -21.86
C GLN A 151 -0.74 24.57 -21.91
N SER A 152 -1.77 25.01 -22.64
CA SER A 152 -2.94 24.15 -22.87
C SER A 152 -2.56 23.02 -23.82
N ILE A 153 -2.37 21.80 -23.27
CA ILE A 153 -2.11 20.60 -24.08
C ILE A 153 -3.40 19.83 -24.39
N THR A 154 -4.50 20.10 -23.69
CA THR A 154 -5.82 19.53 -23.99
C THR A 154 -6.91 20.50 -23.55
N TYR A 155 -7.91 20.73 -24.41
CA TYR A 155 -9.02 21.69 -24.32
C TYR A 155 -8.75 23.13 -24.77
N LYS A 156 -8.68 23.31 -26.10
CA LYS A 156 -8.88 24.61 -26.77
C LYS A 156 -10.27 25.26 -26.53
N ASN A 157 -11.21 24.60 -25.84
CA ASN A 157 -12.64 24.98 -25.88
C ASN A 157 -13.32 25.31 -24.54
N HIS A 158 -12.67 25.23 -23.38
CA HIS A 158 -13.30 25.58 -22.10
C HIS A 158 -12.33 26.26 -21.13
N ALA A 159 -11.94 27.50 -21.45
CA ALA A 159 -11.59 28.60 -20.53
C ALA A 159 -10.63 29.57 -21.23
N ASN A 160 -11.11 30.78 -21.54
CA ASN A 160 -10.37 31.99 -21.89
C ASN A 160 -8.94 31.81 -22.44
N ASN A 161 -8.81 31.85 -23.78
CA ASN A 161 -7.57 31.86 -24.56
C ASN A 161 -6.53 32.96 -24.18
N ASN A 162 -6.72 33.70 -23.09
CA ASN A 162 -5.91 34.86 -22.67
C ASN A 162 -4.89 34.55 -21.56
N SER A 163 -4.74 33.29 -21.14
CA SER A 163 -3.83 32.87 -20.04
C SER A 163 -2.64 32.04 -20.50
N VAL A 164 -2.67 31.57 -21.75
CA VAL A 164 -1.55 30.86 -22.37
C VAL A 164 -0.42 31.88 -22.56
N HIS A 165 0.74 31.64 -21.94
CA HIS A 165 1.94 32.49 -21.95
C HIS A 165 1.99 33.73 -21.03
N LYS A 166 1.02 33.97 -20.13
CA LYS A 166 1.19 35.04 -19.13
C LYS A 166 2.15 34.61 -18.02
N PRO A 167 2.99 35.51 -17.48
CA PRO A 167 3.77 35.24 -16.29
C PRO A 167 2.91 34.68 -15.15
N HIS A 168 3.44 33.72 -14.42
CA HIS A 168 2.73 33.08 -13.31
C HIS A 168 3.54 33.22 -12.03
N GLU A 169 2.90 33.62 -10.94
CA GLU A 169 3.52 33.62 -9.62
C GLU A 169 3.24 32.30 -8.90
N SER A 170 4.30 31.60 -8.52
CA SER A 170 4.23 30.42 -7.68
C SER A 170 4.71 30.71 -6.27
N THR A 171 3.98 30.18 -5.30
CA THR A 171 4.31 30.27 -3.87
C THR A 171 4.59 28.89 -3.31
N TYR A 172 5.58 28.78 -2.42
CA TYR A 172 5.94 27.52 -1.75
C TYR A 172 6.22 27.78 -0.28
N PRO A 173 5.50 27.15 0.66
CA PRO A 173 5.90 27.15 2.06
C PRO A 173 7.33 26.59 2.22
N ILE A 174 8.13 27.17 3.12
CA ILE A 174 9.50 26.68 3.40
C ILE A 174 9.48 25.21 3.83
N SER A 175 8.51 24.83 4.67
CA SER A 175 8.31 23.44 5.13
C SER A 175 8.04 22.46 3.99
N PHE A 176 7.26 22.88 2.97
CA PHE A 176 7.00 22.07 1.79
C PHE A 176 8.31 21.80 1.04
N LEU A 177 9.05 22.85 0.66
CA LEU A 177 10.31 22.68 -0.07
C LEU A 177 11.31 21.83 0.73
N HIS A 178 11.42 22.04 2.04
CA HIS A 178 12.32 21.25 2.87
C HIS A 178 11.93 19.78 2.95
N SER A 179 10.63 19.47 3.04
CA SER A 179 10.11 18.10 3.05
C SER A 179 10.49 17.33 1.77
N TYR A 180 10.57 18.01 0.63
CA TYR A 180 10.95 17.43 -0.67
C TYR A 180 12.42 17.66 -1.05
N SER A 181 13.25 18.17 -0.14
CA SER A 181 14.64 18.54 -0.45
C SER A 181 15.59 17.34 -0.59
N THR A 182 15.29 16.22 0.05
CA THR A 182 16.13 15.01 0.03
C THR A 182 15.27 13.76 0.13
N LYS A 183 15.78 12.60 -0.30
CA LYS A 183 15.09 11.31 -0.12
C LYS A 183 14.80 11.04 1.35
N GLN A 184 15.72 11.40 2.24
CA GLN A 184 15.56 11.25 3.69
C GLN A 184 14.41 12.09 4.22
N ASN A 185 14.26 13.34 3.78
CA ASN A 185 13.15 14.18 4.20
C ASN A 185 11.80 13.69 3.64
N ILE A 186 11.77 13.19 2.39
CA ILE A 186 10.57 12.57 1.82
C ILE A 186 10.18 11.31 2.62
N SER A 187 11.17 10.50 2.99
CA SER A 187 10.96 9.30 3.83
C SER A 187 10.50 9.66 5.26
N LYS A 188 10.91 10.81 5.79
CA LYS A 188 10.39 11.37 7.05
C LYS A 188 8.94 11.85 6.94
N LEU A 189 8.63 12.62 5.89
CA LEU A 189 7.27 13.10 5.59
C LEU A 189 6.26 11.94 5.52
N ARG A 190 6.69 10.81 4.97
CA ARG A 190 5.84 9.61 4.80
C ARG A 190 5.96 8.59 5.93
N TYR A 191 6.75 8.87 6.97
CA TYR A 191 7.11 7.92 8.03
C TYR A 191 7.80 6.61 7.58
N ASN A 192 8.20 6.50 6.31
CA ASN A 192 8.91 5.35 5.74
C ASN A 192 10.31 5.12 6.33
N HIS A 193 10.89 6.14 6.97
CA HIS A 193 12.16 6.04 7.69
C HIS A 193 12.06 5.16 8.94
N LEU A 194 10.86 4.99 9.50
CA LEU A 194 10.61 4.08 10.60
C LEU A 194 10.82 2.65 10.10
N LYS A 195 11.65 1.87 10.79
CA LYS A 195 11.90 0.48 10.44
C LYS A 195 11.24 -0.43 11.49
N PRO A 196 10.54 -1.49 11.04
CA PRO A 196 9.95 -2.45 11.95
C PRO A 196 11.02 -3.10 12.83
N VAL A 197 10.66 -3.42 14.07
CA VAL A 197 11.49 -4.16 15.01
C VAL A 197 11.40 -5.64 14.69
N LEU A 198 12.50 -6.23 14.20
CA LEU A 198 12.56 -7.67 13.92
C LEU A 198 12.59 -8.46 15.23
N TRP A 199 11.78 -9.52 15.33
CA TRP A 199 11.67 -10.30 16.57
C TRP A 199 11.75 -11.81 16.36
N ASP A 200 12.26 -12.48 17.40
CA ASP A 200 12.12 -13.90 17.68
C ASP A 200 11.25 -14.09 18.93
N ARG A 201 10.93 -15.33 19.31
CA ARG A 201 10.10 -15.61 20.49
C ARG A 201 10.67 -14.96 21.76
N SER A 202 11.99 -15.03 21.96
CA SER A 202 12.64 -14.55 23.19
C SER A 202 12.57 -13.04 23.32
N SER A 203 12.92 -12.32 22.26
CA SER A 203 12.88 -10.85 22.18
C SER A 203 11.44 -10.31 22.24
N LEU A 204 10.48 -11.00 21.62
CA LEU A 204 9.07 -10.65 21.70
C LEU A 204 8.53 -10.80 23.14
N LEU A 205 8.86 -11.91 23.82
CA LEU A 205 8.44 -12.13 25.20
C LEU A 205 9.06 -11.11 26.18
N LYS A 206 10.30 -10.68 25.95
CA LYS A 206 10.94 -9.60 26.73
C LYS A 206 10.26 -8.25 26.53
N SER A 207 9.65 -8.02 25.36
CA SER A 207 8.88 -6.83 25.03
C SER A 207 7.37 -7.01 25.21
N SER A 208 6.94 -8.07 25.92
CA SER A 208 5.53 -8.50 26.02
C SER A 208 4.56 -7.48 26.60
N GLN A 209 5.02 -6.44 27.30
CA GLN A 209 4.12 -5.34 27.69
C GLN A 209 3.56 -4.59 26.46
N ASN A 210 4.29 -4.61 25.34
CA ASN A 210 4.00 -3.86 24.12
C ASN A 210 3.26 -4.66 23.05
N LEU A 211 2.72 -5.85 23.34
CA LEU A 211 1.78 -6.46 22.39
C LEU A 211 0.41 -6.82 22.95
N TRP A 212 0.07 -6.21 24.09
CA TRP A 212 -1.21 -6.37 24.76
C TRP A 212 -1.79 -4.98 25.02
N THR A 213 -3.07 -4.80 24.72
CA THR A 213 -3.85 -3.62 25.09
C THR A 213 -5.26 -4.06 25.50
N THR A 214 -5.97 -3.28 26.30
CA THR A 214 -7.37 -3.58 26.62
C THR A 214 -8.29 -2.96 25.57
N TYR A 215 -9.47 -3.53 25.34
CA TYR A 215 -10.49 -2.93 24.48
C TYR A 215 -10.84 -1.52 24.96
N TYR A 216 -10.93 -1.32 26.28
CA TYR A 216 -11.16 0.00 26.87
C TYR A 216 -10.07 0.99 26.47
N ASP A 217 -8.79 0.69 26.74
CA ASP A 217 -7.69 1.58 26.41
C ASP A 217 -7.57 1.81 24.92
N TYR A 218 -7.72 0.74 24.12
CA TYR A 218 -7.79 0.83 22.68
C TYR A 218 -8.82 1.89 22.32
N MET A 219 -10.10 1.71 22.66
CA MET A 219 -11.21 2.58 22.27
C MET A 219 -11.17 4.00 22.87
N LYS A 220 -10.51 4.18 24.03
CA LYS A 220 -10.54 5.41 24.85
C LYS A 220 -10.16 6.69 24.11
N SER A 221 -9.06 6.70 23.38
CA SER A 221 -8.57 7.91 22.71
C SER A 221 -7.73 7.63 21.46
N ASN A 222 -7.56 8.63 20.61
CA ASN A 222 -6.68 8.56 19.46
C ASN A 222 -5.19 8.41 19.84
N LYS A 223 -4.78 8.86 21.03
CA LYS A 223 -3.42 8.65 21.53
C LYS A 223 -3.19 7.17 21.85
N ASN A 224 -4.13 6.55 22.57
CA ASN A 224 -4.06 5.11 22.86
C ASN A 224 -4.15 4.25 21.59
N LEU A 225 -4.97 4.67 20.61
CA LEU A 225 -4.99 4.03 19.30
C LEU A 225 -3.62 4.13 18.64
N LEU A 226 -3.00 5.32 18.61
CA LEU A 226 -1.67 5.51 18.03
C LEU A 226 -0.62 4.60 18.69
N ASP A 227 -0.65 4.46 20.01
CA ASP A 227 0.27 3.56 20.71
C ASP A 227 0.09 2.10 20.24
N THR A 228 -1.16 1.67 20.01
CA THR A 228 -1.45 0.34 19.43
C THR A 228 -0.99 0.24 17.97
N LEU A 229 -1.20 1.28 17.15
CA LEU A 229 -0.76 1.27 15.76
C LEU A 229 0.77 1.24 15.64
N LYS A 230 1.49 1.89 16.56
CA LYS A 230 2.96 1.77 16.68
C LYS A 230 3.38 0.33 16.98
N GLN A 231 2.67 -0.38 17.85
CA GLN A 231 2.95 -1.80 18.11
C GLN A 231 2.72 -2.67 16.85
N ILE A 232 1.64 -2.41 16.11
CA ILE A 232 1.38 -3.08 14.81
C ILE A 232 2.48 -2.74 13.80
N TRP A 233 2.96 -1.49 13.76
CA TRP A 233 4.07 -1.11 12.89
C TRP A 233 5.36 -1.83 13.28
N ASP A 234 5.73 -1.77 14.56
CA ASP A 234 7.00 -2.27 15.08
C ASP A 234 7.07 -3.79 15.05
N TYR A 235 6.03 -4.48 15.54
CA TYR A 235 6.02 -5.94 15.70
C TYR A 235 5.11 -6.66 14.71
N GLY A 236 4.17 -5.97 14.07
CA GLY A 236 3.21 -6.62 13.18
C GLY A 236 2.16 -7.46 13.90
N LEU A 237 2.10 -7.42 15.24
CA LEU A 237 1.19 -8.22 16.06
C LEU A 237 0.82 -7.46 17.33
N VAL A 238 -0.48 -7.45 17.66
CA VAL A 238 -1.00 -6.98 18.95
C VAL A 238 -2.25 -7.77 19.35
N ILE A 239 -2.45 -7.97 20.65
CA ILE A 239 -3.61 -8.63 21.24
C ILE A 239 -4.44 -7.59 22.00
N VAL A 240 -5.68 -7.39 21.56
CA VAL A 240 -6.67 -6.57 22.25
C VAL A 240 -7.48 -7.48 23.18
N LYS A 241 -7.41 -7.22 24.48
CA LYS A 241 -8.08 -7.99 25.54
C LYS A 241 -9.48 -7.47 25.82
N ASN A 242 -10.38 -8.35 26.24
CA ASN A 242 -11.73 -8.00 26.69
C ASN A 242 -12.57 -7.27 25.61
N VAL A 243 -12.40 -7.63 24.35
CA VAL A 243 -13.28 -7.20 23.26
C VAL A 243 -14.66 -7.82 23.46
N PRO A 244 -15.76 -7.05 23.44
CA PRO A 244 -17.10 -7.56 23.69
C PRO A 244 -17.48 -8.71 22.77
N ILE A 245 -17.98 -9.80 23.36
CA ILE A 245 -18.48 -10.99 22.67
C ILE A 245 -20.00 -10.91 22.69
N ASN A 246 -20.58 -10.25 21.69
CA ASN A 246 -22.02 -10.13 21.54
C ASN A 246 -22.44 -10.69 20.18
N ASP A 247 -23.69 -11.13 20.09
CA ASP A 247 -24.24 -11.80 18.91
C ASP A 247 -24.30 -10.90 17.66
N ASP A 248 -24.06 -9.59 17.80
CA ASP A 248 -24.13 -8.60 16.73
C ASP A 248 -22.78 -8.27 16.06
N ASP A 249 -21.72 -9.01 16.38
CA ASP A 249 -20.36 -8.83 15.85
C ASP A 249 -19.75 -7.42 16.08
N LYS A 250 -20.39 -6.54 16.87
CA LYS A 250 -19.93 -5.15 17.07
C LYS A 250 -18.52 -5.06 17.65
N GLY A 251 -18.09 -6.05 18.43
CA GLY A 251 -16.74 -6.10 19.00
C GLY A 251 -15.66 -6.03 17.93
N ILE A 252 -15.64 -7.00 17.01
CA ILE A 252 -14.63 -7.04 15.93
C ILE A 252 -14.80 -5.89 14.94
N ILE A 253 -16.04 -5.51 14.62
CA ILE A 253 -16.32 -4.40 13.69
C ILE A 253 -15.76 -3.09 14.25
N SER A 254 -16.07 -2.76 15.51
CA SER A 254 -15.61 -1.52 16.13
C SER A 254 -14.09 -1.43 16.26
N VAL A 255 -13.41 -2.56 16.46
CA VAL A 255 -11.94 -2.60 16.48
C VAL A 255 -11.37 -2.36 15.08
N ALA A 256 -11.90 -3.04 14.05
CA ALA A 256 -11.40 -2.90 12.68
C ALA A 256 -11.69 -1.51 12.10
N GLU A 257 -12.94 -1.03 12.19
CA GLU A 257 -13.39 0.26 11.63
C GLU A 257 -12.77 1.47 12.32
N ARG A 258 -12.19 1.28 13.51
CA ARG A 258 -11.42 2.33 14.18
C ARG A 258 -10.04 2.56 13.55
N ILE A 259 -9.53 1.58 12.82
CA ILE A 259 -8.35 1.71 11.97
C ILE A 259 -8.78 2.18 10.58
N GLY A 260 -9.71 1.46 9.94
CA GLY A 260 -10.24 1.84 8.64
C GLY A 260 -11.22 0.81 8.08
N THR A 261 -11.54 0.92 6.80
CA THR A 261 -12.67 0.17 6.21
C THR A 261 -12.40 -1.33 6.12
N ILE A 262 -13.40 -2.14 6.53
CA ILE A 262 -13.36 -3.60 6.39
C ILE A 262 -13.33 -4.00 4.91
N LYS A 263 -12.33 -4.79 4.53
CA LYS A 263 -12.19 -5.36 3.18
C LYS A 263 -13.20 -6.48 2.99
N SER A 264 -14.08 -6.31 2.01
CA SER A 264 -14.98 -7.39 1.59
C SER A 264 -14.22 -8.41 0.74
N THR A 265 -14.45 -9.69 1.00
CA THR A 265 -13.91 -10.82 0.23
C THR A 265 -15.05 -11.75 -0.18
N PHE A 266 -14.78 -12.78 -0.98
CA PHE A 266 -15.80 -13.81 -1.22
C PHE A 266 -16.15 -14.63 0.02
N TYR A 267 -15.35 -14.58 1.09
CA TYR A 267 -15.72 -15.12 2.41
C TYR A 267 -16.66 -14.18 3.19
N GLY A 268 -16.98 -13.01 2.64
CA GLY A 268 -17.75 -11.95 3.29
C GLY A 268 -16.89 -10.82 3.84
N LYS A 269 -17.53 -9.89 4.57
CA LYS A 269 -16.86 -8.86 5.38
C LYS A 269 -16.30 -9.44 6.67
N LEU A 270 -17.07 -10.35 7.27
CA LEU A 270 -16.71 -11.14 8.43
C LEU A 270 -16.82 -12.60 8.06
N PHE A 271 -16.03 -13.45 8.70
CA PHE A 271 -16.08 -14.90 8.49
C PHE A 271 -15.88 -15.66 9.80
N ASP A 272 -16.49 -16.83 9.89
CA ASP A 272 -16.43 -17.68 11.08
C ASP A 272 -15.41 -18.80 10.89
N VAL A 273 -14.51 -18.95 11.85
CA VAL A 273 -13.51 -20.03 11.92
C VAL A 273 -13.91 -21.00 13.02
N GLU A 274 -14.68 -22.01 12.61
CA GLU A 274 -15.18 -23.10 13.44
C GLU A 274 -14.87 -24.43 12.76
N SER A 275 -14.70 -25.50 13.55
CA SER A 275 -14.63 -26.85 12.97
C SER A 275 -16.02 -27.25 12.48
N LYS A 276 -16.15 -27.57 11.20
CA LYS A 276 -17.41 -28.01 10.58
C LYS A 276 -17.25 -29.42 9.98
N PRO A 277 -18.25 -30.31 10.11
CA PRO A 277 -18.27 -31.53 9.32
C PRO A 277 -18.18 -31.20 7.82
N ALA A 278 -17.35 -31.92 7.05
CA ALA A 278 -17.14 -31.71 5.61
C ALA A 278 -16.65 -30.29 5.21
N ALA A 279 -15.66 -29.77 5.95
CA ALA A 279 -15.01 -28.49 5.68
C ALA A 279 -14.39 -28.36 4.26
N ASN A 280 -14.67 -27.25 3.59
CA ASN A 280 -14.12 -26.88 2.26
C ASN A 280 -12.80 -26.08 2.32
N ASN A 281 -12.30 -25.82 3.53
CA ASN A 281 -11.04 -25.13 3.80
C ASN A 281 -10.40 -25.77 5.05
N ILE A 282 -9.08 -26.00 5.02
CA ILE A 282 -8.33 -26.57 6.15
C ILE A 282 -8.48 -25.75 7.44
N ALA A 283 -8.75 -24.44 7.31
CA ALA A 283 -9.05 -23.56 8.44
C ALA A 283 -10.24 -24.03 9.29
N TYR A 284 -11.18 -24.79 8.69
CA TYR A 284 -12.40 -25.32 9.35
C TYR A 284 -12.28 -26.80 9.76
N THR A 285 -11.05 -27.32 9.87
CA THR A 285 -10.75 -28.67 10.39
C THR A 285 -10.14 -28.60 11.80
N ASP A 286 -9.79 -29.73 12.42
CA ASP A 286 -9.06 -29.81 13.71
C ASP A 286 -7.56 -30.12 13.56
N LEU A 287 -7.12 -30.40 12.33
CA LEU A 287 -5.73 -30.65 11.96
C LEU A 287 -4.82 -29.45 12.22
N HIS A 288 -3.51 -29.67 12.31
CA HIS A 288 -2.53 -28.58 12.35
C HIS A 288 -2.62 -27.73 11.08
N LEU A 289 -2.68 -26.41 11.26
CA LEU A 289 -2.56 -25.45 10.16
C LEU A 289 -1.20 -24.76 10.30
N GLY A 290 -0.30 -25.08 9.39
CA GLY A 290 1.05 -24.53 9.34
C GLY A 290 1.07 -23.01 9.15
N LEU A 291 2.27 -22.44 9.25
CA LEU A 291 2.47 -21.01 9.03
C LEU A 291 2.06 -20.62 7.61
N HIS A 292 1.27 -19.57 7.49
CA HIS A 292 0.82 -19.06 6.19
C HIS A 292 0.42 -17.57 6.28
N MET A 293 0.23 -16.99 5.11
CA MET A 293 -0.46 -15.72 4.91
C MET A 293 -1.75 -15.97 4.14
N ASP A 294 -2.76 -15.18 4.46
CA ASP A 294 -4.08 -15.32 3.89
C ASP A 294 -4.20 -14.63 2.53
N LEU A 295 -4.97 -15.28 1.66
CA LEU A 295 -5.46 -14.74 0.40
C LEU A 295 -4.37 -14.29 -0.59
N LEU A 296 -3.21 -14.97 -0.63
CA LEU A 296 -2.13 -14.63 -1.57
C LEU A 296 -2.49 -14.82 -3.07
N TYR A 297 -3.66 -15.37 -3.38
CA TYR A 297 -4.24 -15.44 -4.72
C TYR A 297 -5.08 -14.20 -5.10
N TYR A 298 -5.27 -13.23 -4.20
CA TYR A 298 -5.85 -11.91 -4.53
C TYR A 298 -4.78 -11.01 -5.13
N ASP A 299 -5.14 -10.13 -6.06
CA ASP A 299 -4.26 -9.06 -6.55
C ASP A 299 -3.64 -8.23 -5.41
N ALA A 300 -4.48 -7.79 -4.49
CA ALA A 300 -4.12 -7.12 -3.24
C ALA A 300 -4.57 -7.99 -2.04
N PRO A 301 -3.68 -8.85 -1.51
CA PRO A 301 -3.98 -9.58 -0.28
C PRO A 301 -4.14 -8.61 0.89
N PRO A 302 -4.99 -8.95 1.88
CA PRO A 302 -5.23 -8.14 3.07
C PRO A 302 -3.95 -7.63 3.73
N GLY A 303 -3.99 -6.38 4.19
CA GLY A 303 -2.91 -5.75 4.95
C GLY A 303 -2.86 -6.25 6.38
N LEU A 304 -3.96 -6.07 7.11
CA LEU A 304 -4.12 -6.60 8.47
C LEU A 304 -5.22 -7.66 8.48
N GLN A 305 -5.05 -8.65 9.35
CA GLN A 305 -6.06 -9.62 9.71
C GLN A 305 -6.39 -9.50 11.21
N PHE A 306 -7.67 -9.69 11.52
CA PHE A 306 -8.23 -9.65 12.86
C PHE A 306 -8.84 -11.02 13.14
N LEU A 307 -8.50 -11.63 14.28
CA LEU A 307 -9.10 -12.86 14.77
C LEU A 307 -9.57 -12.67 16.20
N HIS A 308 -10.88 -12.54 16.39
CA HIS A 308 -11.55 -12.38 17.67
C HIS A 308 -12.04 -13.72 18.20
N CYS A 309 -11.57 -14.10 19.38
CA CYS A 309 -11.99 -15.32 20.03
C CYS A 309 -13.36 -15.15 20.68
N ILE A 310 -14.34 -15.86 20.15
CA ILE A 310 -15.73 -15.88 20.63
C ILE A 310 -15.89 -17.00 21.66
N LYS A 311 -15.39 -18.21 21.31
CA LYS A 311 -15.38 -19.38 22.20
C LYS A 311 -14.06 -20.12 22.06
N ASN A 312 -13.49 -20.55 23.18
CA ASN A 312 -12.36 -21.46 23.18
C ASN A 312 -12.31 -22.27 24.47
N SER A 313 -12.66 -23.55 24.35
CA SER A 313 -12.65 -24.55 25.43
C SER A 313 -12.02 -25.87 24.99
N VAL A 314 -11.44 -25.93 23.79
CA VAL A 314 -10.80 -27.13 23.28
C VAL A 314 -9.41 -27.33 23.90
N THR A 315 -8.99 -28.59 24.00
CA THR A 315 -7.62 -28.96 24.31
C THR A 315 -6.75 -28.82 23.06
N GLY A 316 -5.69 -28.01 23.14
CA GLY A 316 -4.80 -27.70 22.01
C GLY A 316 -5.22 -26.42 21.28
N GLY A 317 -4.88 -26.32 19.98
CA GLY A 317 -5.39 -25.24 19.13
C GLY A 317 -4.78 -23.87 19.37
N GLN A 318 -3.61 -23.84 20.03
CA GLN A 318 -2.83 -22.62 20.25
C GLN A 318 -2.57 -21.95 18.90
N SER A 319 -2.76 -20.64 18.86
CA SER A 319 -2.36 -19.82 17.72
C SER A 319 -0.85 -19.74 17.70
N ILE A 320 -0.25 -19.80 16.51
CA ILE A 320 1.18 -19.62 16.32
C ILE A 320 1.42 -18.42 15.42
N PHE A 321 2.46 -17.64 15.74
CA PHE A 321 2.87 -16.47 14.99
C PHE A 321 4.39 -16.49 14.75
N SER A 322 4.86 -16.00 13.61
CA SER A 322 6.29 -15.91 13.27
C SER A 322 6.59 -14.64 12.46
N ASP A 323 7.66 -13.92 12.81
CA ASP A 323 8.11 -12.74 12.07
C ASP A 323 8.89 -13.17 10.82
N SER A 324 8.22 -13.15 9.67
CA SER A 324 8.88 -13.49 8.41
C SER A 324 10.02 -12.53 8.08
N PHE A 325 9.99 -11.28 8.56
CA PHE A 325 11.06 -10.32 8.29
C PHE A 325 12.35 -10.71 9.04
N LYS A 326 12.21 -11.23 10.27
CA LYS A 326 13.35 -11.81 11.00
C LYS A 326 13.90 -13.04 10.29
N ALA A 327 13.02 -13.94 9.85
CA ALA A 327 13.40 -15.15 9.10
C ALA A 327 14.19 -14.82 7.84
N ILE A 328 13.70 -13.91 6.99
CA ILE A 328 14.42 -13.55 5.76
C ILE A 328 15.69 -12.74 6.04
N ASN A 329 15.75 -11.98 7.14
CA ASN A 329 16.97 -11.29 7.53
C ASN A 329 18.06 -12.32 7.90
N ASN A 330 17.69 -13.38 8.63
CA ASN A 330 18.60 -14.50 8.92
C ASN A 330 19.04 -15.20 7.62
N LEU A 331 18.11 -15.44 6.68
CA LEU A 331 18.44 -16.00 5.37
C LEU A 331 19.39 -15.10 4.59
N LYS A 332 19.18 -13.79 4.59
CA LYS A 332 20.03 -12.81 3.89
C LYS A 332 21.45 -12.79 4.45
N LEU A 333 21.59 -12.90 5.77
CA LEU A 333 22.89 -12.95 6.44
C LEU A 333 23.64 -14.26 6.20
N THR A 334 22.93 -15.38 6.16
CA THR A 334 23.54 -16.72 6.02
C THR A 334 23.75 -17.13 4.55
N ASN A 335 22.81 -16.78 3.67
CA ASN A 335 22.76 -17.19 2.27
C ASN A 335 22.25 -16.03 1.37
N PRO A 336 23.04 -14.97 1.14
CA PRO A 336 22.62 -13.81 0.35
C PRO A 336 22.24 -14.15 -1.09
N ASN A 337 22.84 -15.20 -1.67
CA ASN A 337 22.48 -15.68 -3.01
C ASN A 337 21.05 -16.24 -3.06
N TYR A 338 20.63 -17.02 -2.05
CA TYR A 338 19.27 -17.56 -1.95
C TYR A 338 18.25 -16.46 -1.73
N PHE A 339 18.58 -15.49 -0.88
CA PHE A 339 17.77 -14.29 -0.74
C PHE A 339 17.53 -13.60 -2.10
N ASN A 340 18.58 -13.39 -2.91
CA ASN A 340 18.47 -12.76 -4.22
C ASN A 340 17.61 -13.60 -5.20
N ILE A 341 17.75 -14.92 -5.22
CA ILE A 341 16.92 -15.80 -6.06
C ILE A 341 15.43 -15.65 -5.72
N LEU A 342 15.10 -15.63 -4.43
CA LEU A 342 13.73 -15.54 -3.92
C LEU A 342 13.07 -14.16 -4.14
N THR A 343 13.85 -13.14 -4.49
CA THR A 343 13.32 -11.83 -4.90
C THR A 343 12.89 -11.76 -6.36
N LYS A 344 13.34 -12.71 -7.19
CA LYS A 344 13.19 -12.63 -8.65
C LYS A 344 12.18 -13.64 -9.18
N PHE A 345 12.19 -14.85 -8.63
CA PHE A 345 11.41 -15.95 -9.18
C PHE A 345 9.99 -15.96 -8.58
N PRO A 346 8.93 -15.86 -9.41
CA PRO A 346 7.56 -15.82 -8.91
C PRO A 346 7.08 -17.19 -8.45
N LEU A 347 6.38 -17.20 -7.31
CA LEU A 347 5.55 -18.32 -6.87
C LEU A 347 4.12 -18.09 -7.36
N THR A 348 3.46 -19.17 -7.74
CA THR A 348 2.03 -19.17 -8.09
C THR A 348 1.21 -19.43 -6.85
N PHE A 349 0.19 -18.60 -6.61
CA PHE A 349 -0.83 -18.81 -5.59
C PHE A 349 -2.19 -18.90 -6.27
N HIS A 350 -3.00 -19.88 -5.89
CA HIS A 350 -4.29 -20.09 -6.51
C HIS A 350 -5.41 -20.50 -5.54
N TYR A 351 -6.64 -20.29 -5.99
CA TYR A 351 -7.84 -20.83 -5.37
C TYR A 351 -8.81 -21.24 -6.47
N LYS A 352 -9.01 -22.55 -6.64
CA LYS A 352 -9.95 -23.12 -7.60
C LYS A 352 -10.93 -24.03 -6.87
N ASN A 353 -11.91 -23.44 -6.20
CA ASN A 353 -12.93 -24.14 -5.42
C ASN A 353 -14.19 -23.27 -5.23
N ASN A 354 -15.32 -23.86 -4.82
CA ASN A 354 -16.57 -23.16 -4.49
C ASN A 354 -17.03 -22.11 -5.52
N GLY A 355 -16.87 -22.38 -6.82
CA GLY A 355 -17.24 -21.43 -7.88
C GLY A 355 -16.27 -20.26 -8.09
N HIS A 356 -15.14 -20.23 -7.39
CA HIS A 356 -14.08 -19.25 -7.57
C HIS A 356 -12.87 -19.85 -8.29
N HIS A 357 -12.23 -19.04 -9.13
CA HIS A 357 -11.02 -19.40 -9.86
C HIS A 357 -10.08 -18.20 -9.88
N MET A 358 -9.17 -18.15 -8.92
CA MET A 358 -8.25 -17.04 -8.71
C MET A 358 -6.81 -17.53 -8.81
N HIS A 359 -5.95 -16.74 -9.42
CA HIS A 359 -4.53 -17.00 -9.58
C HIS A 359 -3.76 -15.70 -9.48
N TYR A 360 -2.62 -15.75 -8.79
CA TYR A 360 -1.70 -14.62 -8.75
C TYR A 360 -0.26 -15.08 -8.58
N ASN A 361 0.63 -14.54 -9.40
CA ASN A 361 2.07 -14.81 -9.35
C ASN A 361 2.79 -13.70 -8.57
N ARG A 362 3.64 -14.07 -7.61
CA ARG A 362 4.46 -13.11 -6.84
C ARG A 362 5.71 -13.79 -6.28
N PRO A 363 6.88 -13.13 -6.26
CA PRO A 363 8.06 -13.67 -5.60
C PRO A 363 7.84 -13.94 -4.11
N ALA A 364 8.61 -14.86 -3.54
CA ALA A 364 8.58 -15.13 -2.10
C ALA A 364 8.97 -13.89 -1.27
N ILE A 365 9.87 -13.05 -1.80
CA ILE A 365 10.33 -11.81 -1.17
C ILE A 365 10.16 -10.66 -2.16
N VAL A 366 9.48 -9.59 -1.76
CA VAL A 366 9.35 -8.38 -2.57
C VAL A 366 9.98 -7.21 -1.82
N ILE A 367 10.89 -6.52 -2.50
CA ILE A 367 11.55 -5.30 -2.01
C ILE A 367 11.13 -4.17 -2.94
N ASP A 368 10.52 -3.13 -2.37
CA ASP A 368 10.15 -1.92 -3.07
C ASP A 368 10.90 -0.74 -2.46
N ASP A 369 11.97 -0.34 -3.12
CA ASP A 369 12.83 0.78 -2.72
C ASP A 369 12.13 2.15 -2.85
N TYR A 370 11.06 2.27 -3.65
CA TYR A 370 10.33 3.52 -3.80
C TYR A 370 9.36 3.76 -2.64
N ASN A 371 8.75 2.68 -2.15
CA ASN A 371 7.81 2.72 -1.04
C ASN A 371 8.39 2.20 0.28
N ASP A 372 9.72 1.98 0.34
CA ASP A 372 10.45 1.43 1.49
C ASP A 372 9.78 0.17 2.07
N THR A 373 9.19 -0.66 1.20
CA THR A 373 8.32 -1.76 1.60
C THR A 373 9.02 -3.10 1.38
N LEU A 374 8.96 -3.94 2.41
CA LEU A 374 9.36 -5.34 2.36
C LEU A 374 8.11 -6.19 2.52
N VAL A 375 7.93 -7.20 1.68
CA VAL A 375 6.84 -8.17 1.82
C VAL A 375 7.38 -9.57 1.65
N VAL A 376 6.87 -10.48 2.48
CA VAL A 376 7.08 -11.92 2.30
C VAL A 376 5.77 -12.53 1.79
N ASN A 377 5.87 -13.56 0.96
CA ASN A 377 4.73 -14.31 0.45
C ASN A 377 4.96 -15.80 0.71
N TYR A 378 4.25 -16.35 1.67
CA TYR A 378 4.33 -17.76 2.03
C TYR A 378 2.93 -18.26 2.43
N SER A 379 2.39 -19.19 1.65
CA SER A 379 1.09 -19.78 1.90
C SER A 379 1.01 -21.17 1.26
N PRO A 380 1.67 -22.18 1.86
CA PRO A 380 1.72 -23.54 1.31
C PRO A 380 0.33 -24.12 0.93
N PRO A 381 -0.74 -23.92 1.73
CA PRO A 381 -2.07 -24.45 1.39
C PRO A 381 -2.67 -23.90 0.08
N PHE A 382 -2.21 -22.74 -0.38
CA PHE A 382 -2.71 -22.06 -1.57
C PHE A 382 -1.64 -21.92 -2.66
N GLN A 383 -0.50 -22.61 -2.52
CA GLN A 383 0.55 -22.61 -3.54
C GLN A 383 0.10 -23.46 -4.73
N GLY A 384 0.09 -22.84 -5.91
CA GLY A 384 -0.20 -23.50 -7.18
C GLY A 384 1.06 -24.06 -7.86
N PRO A 385 0.89 -24.78 -8.98
CA PRO A 385 2.00 -25.16 -9.84
C PRO A 385 2.79 -23.93 -10.26
N ILE A 386 4.12 -23.99 -10.17
CA ILE A 386 4.98 -22.88 -10.60
C ILE A 386 4.87 -22.72 -12.11
N GLU A 387 4.50 -21.53 -12.54
CA GLU A 387 4.37 -21.17 -13.96
C GLU A 387 5.70 -20.60 -14.50
N PHE A 388 6.27 -21.27 -15.50
CA PHE A 388 7.44 -20.81 -16.26
C PHE A 388 7.38 -21.39 -17.67
N ASN A 389 8.05 -20.77 -18.65
CA ASN A 389 8.15 -21.38 -19.99
C ASN A 389 9.14 -22.53 -19.93
N LEU A 390 8.74 -23.71 -20.42
CA LEU A 390 9.59 -24.90 -20.42
C LEU A 390 10.89 -24.73 -21.22
N ASP A 391 10.90 -23.79 -22.16
CA ASP A 391 12.06 -23.45 -23.00
C ASP A 391 13.02 -22.45 -22.34
N ASP A 392 12.65 -21.84 -21.20
CA ASP A 392 13.53 -20.93 -20.49
C ASP A 392 14.61 -21.73 -19.73
N GLU A 393 15.89 -21.34 -19.87
CA GLU A 393 17.00 -21.90 -19.09
C GLU A 393 16.96 -21.41 -17.62
N ILE A 394 15.97 -21.88 -16.87
CA ILE A 394 15.81 -21.57 -15.45
C ILE A 394 16.44 -22.68 -14.62
N ASN A 395 17.35 -22.32 -13.71
CA ASN A 395 17.88 -23.25 -12.74
C ASN A 395 16.87 -23.50 -11.60
N LEU A 396 15.84 -24.30 -11.91
CA LEU A 396 14.79 -24.68 -10.96
C LEU A 396 15.35 -25.37 -9.73
N THR A 397 16.38 -26.21 -9.89
CA THR A 397 17.06 -26.89 -8.79
C THR A 397 17.58 -25.88 -7.77
N GLU A 398 18.23 -24.81 -8.23
CA GLU A 398 18.75 -23.77 -7.34
C GLU A 398 17.64 -22.94 -6.71
N PHE A 399 16.55 -22.67 -7.44
CA PHE A 399 15.35 -22.06 -6.86
C PHE A 399 14.76 -22.91 -5.73
N TYR A 400 14.57 -24.22 -5.95
CA TYR A 400 14.01 -25.10 -4.93
C TYR A 400 14.93 -25.23 -3.71
N LYS A 401 16.26 -25.25 -3.88
CA LYS A 401 17.20 -25.18 -2.75
C LYS A 401 17.04 -23.88 -1.96
N ALA A 402 16.95 -22.74 -2.65
CA ALA A 402 16.72 -21.45 -2.01
C ALA A 402 15.39 -21.42 -1.25
N TYR A 403 14.32 -21.95 -1.86
CA TYR A 403 12.99 -22.03 -1.26
C TYR A 403 12.96 -22.97 -0.04
N GLN A 404 13.66 -24.10 -0.09
CA GLN A 404 13.82 -25.00 1.06
C GLN A 404 14.50 -24.29 2.24
N GLN A 405 15.61 -23.59 2.00
CA GLN A 405 16.29 -22.82 3.06
C GLN A 405 15.40 -21.71 3.63
N PHE A 406 14.63 -21.05 2.79
CA PHE A 406 13.63 -20.08 3.23
C PHE A 406 12.56 -20.70 4.14
N CYS A 407 12.03 -21.87 3.78
CA CYS A 407 11.07 -22.59 4.63
C CYS A 407 11.69 -22.96 5.98
N ILE A 408 12.93 -23.48 5.98
CA ILE A 408 13.67 -23.78 7.22
C ILE A 408 13.82 -22.54 8.11
N CYS A 409 14.17 -21.38 7.53
CA CYS A 409 14.27 -20.13 8.30
C CYS A 409 12.93 -19.66 8.86
N ILE A 410 11.82 -19.82 8.11
CA ILE A 410 10.47 -19.42 8.55
C ILE A 410 9.96 -20.28 9.71
N GLU A 411 10.22 -21.59 9.62
CA GLU A 411 9.75 -22.58 10.58
C GLU A 411 10.70 -22.78 11.76
N ASP A 412 11.75 -21.96 11.87
CA ASP A 412 12.69 -21.98 13.00
C ASP A 412 11.90 -21.87 14.33
N PRO A 413 11.96 -22.90 15.21
CA PRO A 413 11.22 -22.91 16.45
C PRO A 413 11.52 -21.74 17.40
N SER A 414 12.67 -21.08 17.23
CA SER A 414 13.02 -19.88 17.99
C SER A 414 12.20 -18.65 17.57
N LEU A 415 11.64 -18.63 16.37
CA LEU A 415 10.77 -17.55 15.87
C LEU A 415 9.30 -17.75 16.21
N ILE A 416 8.88 -18.98 16.52
CA ILE A 416 7.47 -19.32 16.73
C ILE A 416 7.01 -18.85 18.11
N PHE A 417 6.15 -17.82 18.14
CA PHE A 417 5.42 -17.40 19.31
C PHE A 417 4.06 -18.11 19.38
N GLU A 418 3.76 -18.74 20.51
CA GLU A 418 2.52 -19.49 20.71
C GLU A 418 1.62 -18.80 21.74
N LEU A 419 0.32 -18.70 21.43
CA LEU A 419 -0.66 -18.06 22.30
C LEU A 419 -2.01 -18.78 22.24
N THR A 420 -2.59 -19.04 23.42
CA THR A 420 -3.98 -19.46 23.53
C THR A 420 -4.85 -18.22 23.67
N LEU A 421 -5.68 -17.94 22.66
CA LEU A 421 -6.65 -16.84 22.73
C LEU A 421 -7.84 -17.26 23.60
N LYS A 422 -8.12 -16.48 24.65
CA LYS A 422 -9.29 -16.66 25.50
C LYS A 422 -10.50 -15.94 24.88
N PRO A 423 -11.75 -16.34 25.20
CA PRO A 423 -12.92 -15.55 24.82
C PRO A 423 -12.73 -14.07 25.15
N GLY A 424 -12.93 -13.19 24.16
CA GLY A 424 -12.75 -11.75 24.26
C GLY A 424 -11.35 -11.25 23.87
N ASP A 425 -10.38 -12.15 23.67
CA ASP A 425 -9.10 -11.80 23.06
C ASP A 425 -9.26 -11.64 21.55
N LEU A 426 -8.69 -10.57 21.00
CA LEU A 426 -8.63 -10.31 19.56
C LEU A 426 -7.19 -10.10 19.13
N ALA A 427 -6.69 -10.94 18.23
CA ALA A 427 -5.38 -10.76 17.62
C ALA A 427 -5.50 -9.87 16.37
N ILE A 428 -4.69 -8.81 16.28
CA ILE A 428 -4.51 -8.01 15.07
C ILE A 428 -3.08 -8.25 14.60
N PHE A 429 -2.92 -8.64 13.34
CA PHE A 429 -1.60 -8.87 12.79
C PHE A 429 -1.47 -8.43 11.34
N ALA A 430 -0.28 -7.99 10.98
CA ALA A 430 0.09 -7.60 9.63
C ALA A 430 0.26 -8.86 8.77
N ASN A 431 -0.80 -9.25 8.05
CA ASN A 431 -0.85 -10.46 7.20
C ASN A 431 0.24 -10.49 6.11
N ARG A 432 0.85 -9.34 5.79
CA ARG A 432 1.96 -9.21 4.83
C ARG A 432 3.36 -9.29 5.46
N ARG A 433 3.44 -9.59 6.77
CA ARG A 433 4.67 -9.72 7.56
C ARG A 433 4.61 -10.89 8.54
N VAL A 434 3.61 -10.91 9.41
CA VAL A 434 3.51 -11.93 10.47
C VAL A 434 2.78 -13.13 9.91
N LEU A 435 3.51 -14.23 9.81
CA LEU A 435 2.94 -15.52 9.50
C LEU A 435 2.13 -16.00 10.69
N HIS A 436 1.05 -16.72 10.40
CA HIS A 436 0.18 -17.23 11.43
C HIS A 436 -0.27 -18.66 11.10
N GLY A 437 -0.74 -19.36 12.12
CA GLY A 437 -1.26 -20.72 12.01
C GLY A 437 -1.87 -21.16 13.33
N ARG A 438 -2.11 -22.46 13.46
CA ARG A 438 -2.54 -23.04 14.74
C ARG A 438 -2.06 -24.48 14.91
N LYS A 439 -1.81 -24.87 16.16
CA LYS A 439 -1.64 -26.29 16.51
C LYS A 439 -2.95 -27.07 16.28
N SER A 440 -2.83 -28.39 16.20
CA SER A 440 -4.00 -29.28 16.22
C SER A 440 -4.74 -29.16 17.55
N PHE A 441 -6.02 -29.51 17.56
CA PHE A 441 -6.83 -29.56 18.77
C PHE A 441 -7.80 -30.74 18.74
N ASP A 442 -8.33 -31.12 19.90
CA ASP A 442 -9.39 -32.13 19.98
C ASP A 442 -10.76 -31.45 19.85
N SER A 443 -11.40 -31.61 18.69
CA SER A 443 -12.72 -31.06 18.40
C SER A 443 -13.84 -31.61 19.29
N ARG A 444 -13.62 -32.73 19.98
CA ARG A 444 -14.59 -33.35 20.90
C ARG A 444 -14.47 -32.81 22.33
N SER A 445 -13.34 -32.16 22.65
CA SER A 445 -13.05 -31.70 24.02
C SER A 445 -13.77 -30.39 24.39
N GLY A 446 -14.28 -29.65 23.42
CA GLY A 446 -14.98 -28.39 23.66
C GLY A 446 -15.34 -27.65 22.38
N GLN A 447 -15.70 -26.37 22.52
CA GLN A 447 -16.04 -25.48 21.41
C GLN A 447 -14.89 -24.52 21.11
N ARG A 448 -14.65 -24.28 19.81
CA ARG A 448 -13.70 -23.29 19.30
C ARG A 448 -14.34 -22.49 18.18
N HIS A 449 -14.43 -21.19 18.37
CA HIS A 449 -14.99 -20.23 17.42
C HIS A 449 -14.19 -18.94 17.45
N LEU A 450 -13.57 -18.61 16.30
CA LEU A 450 -13.01 -17.29 16.06
C LEU A 450 -13.82 -16.57 14.99
N LYS A 451 -14.06 -15.28 15.18
CA LYS A 451 -14.58 -14.38 14.14
C LYS A 451 -13.40 -13.67 13.48
N GLY A 452 -13.38 -13.63 12.16
CA GLY A 452 -12.32 -13.02 11.38
C GLY A 452 -12.78 -11.85 10.53
N THR A 453 -11.88 -10.89 10.30
CA THR A 453 -12.04 -9.84 9.29
C THR A 453 -10.67 -9.33 8.80
N TYR A 454 -10.71 -8.50 7.77
CA TYR A 454 -9.55 -7.94 7.10
C TYR A 454 -9.71 -6.44 6.87
N ILE A 455 -8.59 -5.70 6.87
CA ILE A 455 -8.53 -4.35 6.28
C ILE A 455 -7.36 -4.26 5.30
N GLU A 456 -7.40 -3.25 4.44
CA GLU A 456 -6.27 -2.92 3.57
C GLU A 456 -5.10 -2.31 4.34
N TYR A 457 -3.88 -2.51 3.83
CA TYR A 457 -2.70 -1.91 4.47
C TYR A 457 -2.66 -0.39 4.30
N SER A 458 -3.28 0.13 3.24
CA SER A 458 -3.43 1.57 3.01
C SER A 458 -4.28 2.24 4.09
N GLU A 459 -5.36 1.58 4.54
CA GLU A 459 -6.22 2.07 5.62
C GLU A 459 -5.43 2.20 6.94
N PHE A 460 -4.62 1.17 7.26
CA PHE A 460 -3.71 1.23 8.40
C PHE A 460 -2.68 2.36 8.27
N LYS A 461 -2.01 2.47 7.12
CA LYS A 461 -0.98 3.50 6.88
C LYS A 461 -1.56 4.91 6.97
N ASP A 462 -2.70 5.16 6.35
CA ASP A 462 -3.37 6.46 6.41
C ASP A 462 -3.68 6.86 7.85
N ARG A 463 -4.36 5.97 8.58
CA ARG A 463 -4.72 6.23 9.98
C ARG A 463 -3.48 6.44 10.87
N PHE A 464 -2.44 5.63 10.67
CA PHE A 464 -1.18 5.77 11.39
C PHE A 464 -0.51 7.11 11.11
N THR A 465 -0.37 7.51 9.84
CA THR A 465 0.26 8.77 9.43
C THR A 465 -0.49 9.99 9.97
N ILE A 466 -1.83 10.02 9.86
CA ILE A 466 -2.65 11.11 10.40
C ILE A 466 -2.44 11.27 11.91
N LEU A 467 -2.42 10.16 12.65
CA LEU A 467 -2.23 10.20 14.10
C LEU A 467 -0.78 10.56 14.48
N MET A 468 0.21 10.08 13.73
CA MET A 468 1.60 10.46 13.92
C MET A 468 1.78 11.96 13.70
N ASP A 469 1.22 12.53 12.64
CA ASP A 469 1.26 13.98 12.41
C ASP A 469 0.58 14.75 13.53
N LYS A 470 -0.59 14.29 13.99
CA LYS A 470 -1.31 14.94 15.08
C LYS A 470 -0.54 14.95 16.40
N TYR A 471 0.15 13.86 16.75
CA TYR A 471 0.77 13.72 18.07
C TYR A 471 2.28 13.96 18.11
N ASN A 472 2.98 13.91 16.98
CA ASN A 472 4.40 14.30 16.92
C ASN A 472 4.57 15.81 16.74
N ASN A 473 3.65 16.49 16.02
CA ASN A 473 3.70 17.95 15.87
C ASN A 473 3.29 18.72 17.14
N ASN A 474 2.70 18.04 18.14
CA ASN A 474 2.33 18.62 19.45
C ASN A 474 3.40 18.40 20.55
N ASN A 475 4.53 17.76 20.23
CA ASN A 475 5.63 17.49 21.16
C ASN A 475 6.90 18.30 20.82
N LEU A 476 6.76 19.44 20.15
CA LEU A 476 7.82 20.44 19.96
C LEU A 476 7.34 21.81 20.38
#